data_AF-A0A2L2XD73-F1
#
_entry.id   AF-A0A2L2XD73-F1
#
_cell.length_a   1.000
_cell.length_b   1.000
_cell.length_c   1.000
_cell.angle_alpha   90.00
_cell.angle_beta   90.00
_cell.angle_gamma   90.00
#
_symmetry.space_group_name_H-M   'P 1'
#
loop_
_entity.id
_entity.type
_entity.pdbx_description
1 polymer ?
#
loop_
_entity_poly.entity_id
_entity_poly.type
_entity_poly.pdbx_seq_one_letter_code
_entity_poly.pdbx_strand_id
1 'polypeptide(L)'
;MLKDRRGDIMVMVVFIIPITLFLLNFMLTYGLAEYSKSTLITASREAARTYAVSHDRELARTTAENIITQTLNSDREYFNPGSDIVLFDEGKYAAATVNYRVPVAVPAMFRLIGVNTIIGNHMQVSSTARFVKEAVPSW
;
A
#
# COMPACT_ATOMS: atom_id res chain seq x y z
N MET A 1 -0.18 -55.72 6.23
CA MET A 1 -0.74 -54.61 5.43
C MET A 1 0.39 -53.64 5.10
N LEU A 2 1.01 -53.76 3.92
CA LEU A 2 1.91 -52.73 3.43
C LEU A 2 1.04 -51.56 2.96
N LYS A 3 0.94 -50.51 3.78
CA LYS A 3 0.33 -49.23 3.38
C LYS A 3 1.16 -48.68 2.22
N ASP A 4 0.56 -48.59 1.04
CA ASP A 4 1.24 -48.13 -0.17
C ASP A 4 1.73 -46.68 0.03
N ARG A 5 3.03 -46.52 0.28
CA ARG A 5 3.66 -45.22 0.60
C ARG A 5 3.47 -44.20 -0.53
N ARG A 6 3.28 -44.66 -1.78
CA ARG A 6 3.10 -43.78 -2.93
C ARG A 6 1.74 -43.07 -2.90
N GLY A 7 0.69 -43.76 -2.45
CA GLY A 7 -0.64 -43.17 -2.26
C GLY A 7 -0.66 -42.14 -1.12
N ASP A 8 0.02 -42.45 -0.01
CA ASP A 8 0.12 -41.56 1.15
C ASP A 8 0.88 -40.25 0.81
N ILE A 9 1.96 -40.36 0.03
CA ILE A 9 2.73 -39.19 -0.45
C ILE A 9 1.91 -38.36 -1.44
N MET A 10 1.16 -39.01 -2.36
CA MET A 10 0.34 -38.28 -3.33
C MET A 10 -0.77 -37.47 -2.63
N VAL A 11 -1.43 -38.05 -1.62
CA VAL A 11 -2.44 -37.34 -0.82
C VAL A 11 -1.82 -36.17 -0.06
N MET A 12 -0.64 -36.35 0.55
CA MET A 12 0.08 -35.24 1.18
C MET A 12 0.37 -34.11 0.20
N VAL A 13 0.89 -34.41 -1.00
CA VAL A 13 1.22 -33.42 -2.02
C VAL A 13 -0.02 -32.65 -2.48
N VAL A 14 -1.15 -33.34 -2.71
CA VAL A 14 -2.39 -32.73 -3.22
C VAL A 14 -3.05 -31.81 -2.20
N PHE A 15 -2.92 -32.06 -0.90
CA PHE A 15 -3.55 -31.21 0.12
C PHE A 15 -2.58 -30.22 0.76
N ILE A 16 -1.35 -30.64 1.09
CA ILE A 16 -0.39 -29.80 1.82
C ILE A 16 0.15 -28.70 0.92
N ILE A 17 0.49 -28.99 -0.34
CA ILE A 17 1.10 -27.99 -1.23
C ILE A 17 0.12 -26.82 -1.50
N PRO A 18 -1.15 -27.05 -1.87
CA PRO A 18 -2.07 -25.93 -2.10
C PRO A 18 -2.31 -25.08 -0.86
N ILE A 19 -2.42 -25.70 0.33
CA ILE A 19 -2.58 -24.98 1.60
C ILE A 19 -1.32 -24.17 1.92
N THR A 20 -0.14 -24.75 1.71
CA THR A 20 1.13 -24.06 1.96
C THR A 20 1.31 -22.87 1.01
N LEU A 21 1.02 -23.06 -0.29
CA LEU A 21 1.03 -21.98 -1.28
C LEU A 21 0.00 -20.90 -0.93
N PHE A 22 -1.18 -21.31 -0.44
CA PHE A 22 -2.21 -20.37 0.01
C PHE A 22 -1.68 -19.47 1.13
N LEU A 23 -1.12 -20.07 2.19
CA LEU A 23 -0.60 -19.33 3.32
C LEU A 23 0.57 -18.42 2.94
N LEU A 24 1.46 -18.89 2.07
CA LEU A 24 2.62 -18.12 1.61
C LEU A 24 2.18 -16.88 0.81
N ASN A 25 1.25 -17.05 -0.13
CA ASN A 25 0.72 -15.92 -0.92
C ASN A 25 -0.08 -14.94 -0.06
N PHE A 26 -0.82 -15.44 0.93
CA PHE A 26 -1.53 -14.61 1.90
C PHE A 26 -0.56 -13.74 2.71
N MET A 27 0.50 -14.36 3.25
CA MET A 27 1.53 -13.64 4.01
C MET A 27 2.26 -12.60 3.15
N LEU A 28 2.60 -12.92 1.90
CA LEU A 28 3.24 -11.96 0.99
C LEU A 28 2.34 -10.75 0.69
N THR A 29 1.07 -11.00 0.37
CA THR A 29 0.11 -9.92 0.07
C THR A 29 -0.10 -9.02 1.28
N TYR A 30 -0.24 -9.62 2.47
CA TYR A 30 -0.39 -8.87 3.72
C TYR A 30 0.87 -8.07 4.08
N GLY A 31 2.05 -8.67 3.90
CA GLY A 31 3.33 -8.01 4.16
C GLY A 31 3.54 -6.77 3.27
N LEU A 32 3.22 -6.87 1.98
CA LEU A 32 3.27 -5.73 1.05
C LEU A 32 2.29 -4.62 1.45
N ALA A 33 1.09 -4.97 1.91
CA ALA A 33 0.09 -4.00 2.34
C ALA A 33 0.55 -3.22 3.59
N GLU A 34 1.09 -3.91 4.60
CA GLU A 34 1.60 -3.26 5.81
C GLU A 34 2.86 -2.43 5.55
N TYR A 35 3.78 -2.94 4.71
CA TYR A 35 4.95 -2.16 4.29
C TYR A 35 4.53 -0.87 3.58
N SER A 36 3.57 -0.96 2.64
CA SER A 36 3.06 0.20 1.91
C SER A 36 2.37 1.21 2.84
N LYS A 37 1.59 0.76 3.84
CA LYS A 37 1.00 1.64 4.86
C LYS A 37 2.06 2.43 5.62
N SER A 38 3.11 1.75 6.07
CA SER A 38 4.19 2.40 6.84
C SER A 38 4.88 3.50 6.02
N THR A 39 5.18 3.21 4.75
CA THR A 39 5.74 4.19 3.81
C THR A 39 4.79 5.36 3.57
N LEU A 40 3.50 5.10 3.32
CA LEU A 40 2.50 6.14 3.09
C LEU A 40 2.33 7.08 4.28
N ILE A 41 2.39 6.54 5.51
CA ILE A 41 2.38 7.36 6.73
C ILE A 41 3.58 8.30 6.76
N THR A 42 4.77 7.80 6.41
CA THR A 42 5.98 8.61 6.39
C THR A 42 5.91 9.68 5.28
N ALA A 43 5.52 9.28 4.07
CA ALA A 43 5.39 10.18 2.93
C ALA A 43 4.34 11.28 3.16
N SER A 44 3.16 10.93 3.69
CA SER A 44 2.11 11.91 4.00
C SER A 44 2.54 12.89 5.08
N ARG A 45 3.27 12.45 6.12
CA ARG A 45 3.77 13.33 7.18
C ARG A 45 4.82 14.32 6.66
N GLU A 46 5.78 13.85 5.88
CA GLU A 46 6.79 14.73 5.30
C GLU A 46 6.19 15.70 4.29
N ALA A 47 5.26 15.25 3.43
CA ALA A 47 4.55 16.15 2.52
C ALA A 47 3.69 17.20 3.26
N ALA A 48 2.96 16.80 4.29
CA ALA A 48 2.17 17.74 5.10
C ALA A 48 3.07 18.76 5.80
N ARG A 49 4.24 18.34 6.32
CA ARG A 49 5.22 19.22 6.95
C ARG A 49 5.84 20.19 5.94
N THR A 50 6.30 19.68 4.80
CA THR A 50 6.84 20.52 3.73
C THR A 50 5.80 21.55 3.29
N TYR A 51 4.55 21.13 3.08
CA TYR A 51 3.48 22.04 2.70
C TYR A 51 3.16 23.10 3.77
N ALA A 52 3.22 22.71 5.06
CA ALA A 52 2.98 23.61 6.17
C ALA A 52 4.03 24.72 6.31
N VAL A 53 5.27 24.48 5.87
CA VAL A 53 6.40 25.41 5.99
C VAL A 53 6.63 26.18 4.69
N SER A 54 6.79 25.48 3.56
CA SER A 54 7.13 26.12 2.29
C SER A 54 5.94 26.81 1.61
N HIS A 55 4.71 26.44 2.00
CA HIS A 55 3.46 26.87 1.35
C HIS A 55 3.39 26.53 -0.15
N ASP A 56 4.34 25.74 -0.66
CA ASP A 56 4.43 25.33 -2.06
C ASP A 56 3.92 23.89 -2.22
N ARG A 57 2.93 23.72 -3.09
CA ARG A 57 2.30 22.43 -3.39
C ARG A 57 3.20 21.53 -4.24
N GLU A 58 3.98 22.10 -5.14
CA GLU A 58 4.84 21.31 -6.03
C GLU A 58 6.00 20.70 -5.26
N LEU A 59 6.62 21.49 -4.37
CA LEU A 59 7.67 21.01 -3.48
C LEU A 59 7.18 19.86 -2.59
N ALA A 60 6.02 20.04 -1.95
CA ALA A 60 5.44 19.01 -1.06
C ALA A 60 5.08 17.72 -1.81
N ARG A 61 4.55 17.83 -3.02
CA ARG A 61 4.27 16.67 -3.88
C ARG A 61 5.55 15.94 -4.28
N THR A 62 6.59 16.68 -4.67
CA THR A 62 7.90 16.12 -5.03
C THR A 62 8.54 15.40 -3.84
N THR A 63 8.41 15.91 -2.61
CA THR A 63 8.88 15.23 -1.41
C THR A 63 8.18 13.88 -1.19
N ALA A 64 6.84 13.85 -1.29
CA ALA A 64 6.10 12.59 -1.19
C ALA A 64 6.47 11.60 -2.30
N GLU A 65 6.57 12.09 -3.54
CA GLU A 65 6.93 11.27 -4.70
C GLU A 65 8.33 10.64 -4.55
N ASN A 66 9.30 11.40 -4.05
CA ASN A 66 10.65 10.89 -3.81
C ASN A 66 10.65 9.75 -2.77
N ILE A 67 9.92 9.91 -1.65
CA ILE A 67 9.83 8.87 -0.61
C ILE A 67 9.20 7.59 -1.18
N ILE A 68 8.13 7.72 -1.96
CA ILE A 68 7.41 6.58 -2.54
C ILE A 68 8.26 5.90 -3.60
N THR A 69 8.90 6.66 -4.50
CA THR A 69 9.72 6.11 -5.58
C THR A 69 10.99 5.43 -5.06
N GLN A 70 11.50 5.84 -3.90
CA GLN A 70 12.66 5.20 -3.25
C GLN A 70 12.32 3.89 -2.52
N THR A 71 11.04 3.66 -2.19
CA THR A 71 10.65 2.56 -1.29
C THR A 71 9.67 1.57 -1.91
N LEU A 72 8.80 2.05 -2.80
CA LEU A 72 7.74 1.29 -3.45
C LEU A 72 7.91 1.34 -4.96
N ASN A 73 7.22 0.42 -5.65
CA ASN A 73 7.19 0.43 -7.11
C ASN A 73 6.42 1.67 -7.61
N SER A 74 7.05 2.47 -8.48
CA SER A 74 6.56 3.73 -9.05
C SER A 74 5.87 3.57 -10.41
N ASP A 75 5.57 2.34 -10.85
CA ASP A 75 4.77 2.15 -12.07
C ASP A 75 3.42 2.87 -11.96
N ARG A 76 3.00 3.51 -13.07
CA ARG A 76 1.74 4.29 -13.13
C ARG A 76 0.49 3.49 -12.81
N GLU A 77 0.56 2.16 -12.93
CA GLU A 77 -0.51 1.26 -12.52
C GLU A 77 -0.70 1.27 -10.99
N TYR A 78 0.38 1.35 -10.22
CA TYR A 78 0.33 1.32 -8.75
C TYR A 78 0.28 2.71 -8.12
N PHE A 79 0.93 3.69 -8.75
CA PHE A 79 1.07 5.02 -8.21
C PHE A 79 1.13 6.09 -9.31
N ASN A 80 0.25 7.08 -9.22
CA ASN A 80 0.27 8.27 -10.04
C ASN A 80 0.40 9.52 -9.16
N PRO A 81 1.57 10.20 -9.14
CA PRO A 81 1.81 11.37 -8.31
C PRO A 81 0.77 12.49 -8.47
N GLY A 82 0.19 12.61 -9.67
CA GLY A 82 -0.77 13.67 -9.99
C GLY A 82 -2.15 13.49 -9.33
N SER A 83 -2.62 12.26 -9.19
CA SER A 83 -3.93 11.93 -8.60
C SER A 83 -3.84 11.41 -7.18
N ASP A 84 -2.74 10.71 -6.87
CA ASP A 84 -2.65 9.90 -5.65
C ASP A 84 -2.06 10.70 -4.48
N ILE A 85 -1.37 11.81 -4.77
CA ILE A 85 -0.96 12.81 -3.77
C ILE A 85 -1.94 13.98 -3.84
N VAL A 86 -2.76 14.12 -2.79
CA VAL A 86 -3.73 15.20 -2.65
C VAL A 86 -3.35 16.06 -1.45
N LEU A 87 -3.11 17.34 -1.69
CA LEU A 87 -2.80 18.33 -0.67
C LEU A 87 -4.04 19.18 -0.41
N PHE A 88 -4.41 19.33 0.86
CA PHE A 88 -5.53 20.16 1.30
C PHE A 88 -5.04 21.29 2.18
N ASP A 89 -5.65 22.45 1.98
CA ASP A 89 -5.47 23.61 2.82
C ASP A 89 -6.74 23.80 3.67
N GLU A 90 -6.64 23.49 4.96
CA GLU A 90 -7.72 23.65 5.94
C GLU A 90 -7.53 24.93 6.78
N GLY A 91 -6.97 25.99 6.18
CA GLY A 91 -6.74 27.28 6.82
C GLY A 91 -5.59 27.24 7.84
N LYS A 92 -5.85 26.72 9.04
CA LYS A 92 -4.85 26.56 10.13
C LYS A 92 -3.98 25.30 9.95
N TYR A 93 -4.49 24.33 9.21
CA TYR A 93 -3.83 23.05 8.99
C TYR A 93 -3.50 22.84 7.51
N ALA A 94 -2.33 22.28 7.25
CA ALA A 94 -1.95 21.69 5.98
C ALA A 94 -2.14 20.17 6.10
N ALA A 95 -2.94 19.58 5.20
CA ALA A 95 -3.15 18.14 5.16
C ALA A 95 -2.63 17.54 3.86
N ALA A 96 -2.00 16.37 3.95
CA ALA A 96 -1.56 15.61 2.79
C ALA A 96 -2.13 14.19 2.86
N THR A 97 -2.82 13.79 1.81
CA THR A 97 -3.30 12.42 1.61
C THR A 97 -2.49 11.79 0.50
N VAL A 98 -1.97 10.58 0.77
CA VAL A 98 -1.22 9.79 -0.20
C VAL A 98 -1.92 8.45 -0.36
N ASN A 99 -2.22 8.10 -1.61
CA ASN A 99 -2.85 6.85 -2.00
C ASN A 99 -1.84 5.96 -2.74
N TYR A 100 -1.96 4.64 -2.57
CA TYR A 100 -1.18 3.66 -3.31
C TYR A 100 -2.01 2.41 -3.58
N ARG A 101 -1.82 1.81 -4.76
CA ARG A 101 -2.49 0.56 -5.14
C ARG A 101 -1.50 -0.59 -5.00
N VAL A 102 -1.65 -1.37 -3.92
CA VAL A 102 -0.81 -2.54 -3.63
C VAL A 102 -1.22 -3.71 -4.51
N PRO A 103 -0.31 -4.34 -5.28
CA PRO A 103 -0.64 -5.52 -6.07
C PRO A 103 -1.00 -6.71 -5.19
N VAL A 104 -2.05 -7.44 -5.56
CA VAL A 104 -2.44 -8.69 -4.91
C VAL A 104 -1.81 -9.85 -5.67
N ALA A 105 -0.98 -10.65 -4.99
CA ALA A 105 -0.19 -11.70 -5.64
C ALA A 105 -1.06 -12.75 -6.36
N VAL A 106 -2.22 -13.13 -5.80
CA VAL A 106 -3.15 -14.07 -6.43
C VAL A 106 -4.61 -13.68 -6.18
N PRO A 107 -5.21 -12.80 -7.02
CA PRO A 107 -6.60 -12.36 -6.86
C PRO A 107 -7.61 -13.52 -7.00
N ALA A 108 -7.30 -14.49 -7.86
CA ALA A 108 -8.13 -15.67 -8.12
C ALA A 108 -8.19 -16.66 -6.94
N MET A 109 -7.21 -16.60 -6.02
CA MET A 109 -7.15 -17.53 -4.90
C MET A 109 -8.22 -17.23 -3.84
N PHE A 110 -8.56 -15.96 -3.66
CA PHE A 110 -9.69 -15.55 -2.82
C PHE A 110 -11.05 -15.93 -3.44
N ARG A 111 -11.13 -15.97 -4.78
CA ARG A 111 -12.32 -16.48 -5.48
C ARG A 111 -12.54 -17.98 -5.27
N LEU A 112 -11.47 -18.76 -5.12
CA LEU A 112 -11.54 -20.22 -4.88
C LEU A 112 -12.12 -20.58 -3.50
N ILE A 113 -12.00 -19.71 -2.50
CA ILE A 113 -12.54 -19.92 -1.14
C ILE A 113 -13.95 -19.32 -0.95
N GLY A 114 -14.66 -19.00 -2.03
CA GLY A 114 -16.05 -18.51 -1.98
C GLY A 114 -16.20 -17.10 -1.43
N VAL A 115 -15.09 -16.39 -1.19
CA VAL A 115 -15.10 -14.96 -0.82
C VAL A 115 -15.32 -14.16 -2.11
N ASN A 116 -16.59 -14.07 -2.53
CA ASN A 116 -17.03 -13.31 -3.70
C ASN A 116 -16.94 -11.78 -3.50
N THR A 117 -16.51 -11.33 -2.33
CA THR A 117 -16.22 -9.92 -2.06
C THR A 117 -14.85 -9.52 -2.62
N ILE A 118 -14.86 -9.07 -3.88
CA ILE A 118 -14.18 -7.85 -4.38
C ILE A 118 -12.76 -7.60 -3.82
N ILE A 119 -11.88 -8.59 -3.78
CA ILE A 119 -10.43 -8.29 -3.78
C ILE A 119 -10.06 -8.17 -5.25
N GLY A 120 -10.02 -6.93 -5.75
CA GLY A 120 -9.53 -6.65 -7.10
C GLY A 120 -8.06 -7.05 -7.26
N ASN A 121 -7.48 -6.83 -8.44
CA ASN A 121 -6.04 -7.06 -8.66
C ASN A 121 -5.16 -6.19 -7.75
N HIS A 122 -5.75 -5.18 -7.12
CA HIS A 122 -5.08 -4.22 -6.25
C HIS A 122 -5.86 -4.01 -4.96
N MET A 123 -5.12 -3.82 -3.87
CA MET A 123 -5.62 -3.32 -2.59
C MET A 123 -5.24 -1.85 -2.47
N GLN A 124 -6.24 -0.97 -2.29
CA GLN A 124 -5.97 0.45 -2.11
C GLN A 124 -5.59 0.72 -0.66
N VAL A 125 -4.45 1.39 -0.48
CA VAL A 125 -3.96 1.85 0.82
C VAL A 125 -3.86 3.36 0.77
N SER A 126 -4.34 4.02 1.83
CA SER A 126 -4.32 5.47 1.95
C SER A 126 -3.80 5.88 3.32
N SER A 127 -3.07 6.99 3.37
CA SER A 127 -2.69 7.65 4.61
C SER A 127 -2.92 9.15 4.47
N THR A 128 -3.43 9.76 5.54
CA THR A 128 -3.61 11.21 5.65
C THR A 128 -2.88 11.72 6.88
N ALA A 129 -2.05 12.74 6.69
CA ALA A 129 -1.39 13.45 7.78
C ALA A 129 -1.83 14.92 7.80
N ARG A 130 -1.87 15.51 8.99
CA ARG A 130 -2.23 16.91 9.22
C ARG A 130 -1.14 17.59 10.02
N PHE A 131 -0.73 18.78 9.60
CA PHE A 131 0.25 19.62 10.28
C PHE A 131 -0.31 21.03 10.49
N VAL A 132 0.04 21.65 11.62
CA VAL A 132 -0.26 23.07 11.86
C VAL A 132 0.66 23.90 10.99
N LYS A 133 0.11 24.89 10.27
CA LYS A 133 0.91 25.80 9.45
C LYS A 133 1.73 26.73 10.32
N GLU A 134 2.96 27.01 9.90
CA GLU A 134 3.73 28.11 10.50
C GLU A 134 3.07 29.43 10.12
N ALA A 135 3.02 30.38 11.07
CA ALA A 135 2.45 31.69 10.82
C ALA A 135 3.33 32.41 9.78
N VAL A 136 2.74 32.79 8.65
CA VAL A 136 3.41 33.65 7.66
C VAL A 136 3.73 34.98 8.35
N PRO A 137 5.00 35.39 8.48
CA PRO A 137 5.32 36.73 8.95
C PRO A 137 4.78 37.71 7.91
N SER A 138 3.81 38.54 8.30
CA SER A 138 3.40 39.69 7.51
C SER A 138 4.45 40.79 7.68
N TRP A 139 5.50 40.73 6.87
CA TRP A 139 6.39 41.85 6.60
C TRP A 139 5.88 42.67 5.41
#